data_AF-I4EUZ9-F1
#
_entry.id   AF-I4EUZ9-F1
#
_cell.length_a   1.000
_cell.length_b   1.000
_cell.length_c   1.000
_cell.angle_alpha   90.00
_cell.angle_beta   90.00
_cell.angle_gamma   90.00
#
_symmetry.space_group_name_H-M   'P 1'
#
loop_
_entity.id
_entity.type
_entity.pdbx_description
1 polymer ?
#
loop_
_entity_poly.entity_id
_entity_poly.type
_entity_poly.pdbx_seq_one_letter_code
_entity_poly.pdbx_strand_id
1 'polypeptide(L)'
;MGLRLPVGGVTVLLGPPAERAAVLAALDPGSARCADGHGALTVLTVRAEAGDDVPARLGAVEAALAQAAPVVLVDRLTAGLRAPDRRRVLAALRPVAAAGSAVLVDDDDPVAALGTADSALRTGTLSVEQVPDPRLLELLAS
;
A
#
# COMPACT_ATOMS: atom_id res chain seq x y z
N MET A 1 0.21 16.29 14.29
CA MET A 1 -0.98 15.73 13.60
C MET A 1 -0.72 14.26 13.37
N GLY A 2 -1.68 13.38 13.68
CA GLY A 2 -1.56 11.94 13.42
C GLY A 2 -2.14 11.58 12.06
N LEU A 3 -1.48 10.67 11.34
CA LEU A 3 -2.02 10.08 10.12
C LEU A 3 -3.07 9.03 10.49
N ARG A 4 -4.23 9.06 9.83
CA ARG A 4 -5.26 8.03 9.96
C ARG A 4 -5.37 7.28 8.65
N LEU A 5 -5.08 5.99 8.69
CA LEU A 5 -5.22 5.10 7.54
C LEU A 5 -6.59 4.40 7.58
N PRO A 6 -7.31 4.30 6.45
CA PRO A 6 -8.54 3.53 6.40
C PRO A 6 -8.25 2.05 6.57
N VAL A 7 -8.82 1.46 7.63
CA VAL A 7 -8.84 0.01 7.82
C VAL A 7 -9.68 -0.61 6.72
N GLY A 8 -9.22 -1.72 6.15
CA GLY A 8 -9.97 -2.41 5.11
C GLY A 8 -9.69 -1.91 3.69
N GLY A 9 -8.76 -0.97 3.51
CA GLY A 9 -8.50 -0.33 2.23
C GLY A 9 -7.03 -0.25 1.86
N VAL A 10 -6.78 -0.03 0.56
CA VAL A 10 -5.48 0.22 -0.04
C VAL A 10 -5.31 1.73 -0.25
N THR A 11 -4.29 2.29 0.39
CA THR A 11 -3.88 3.69 0.25
C THR A 11 -2.57 3.76 -0.52
N VAL A 12 -2.49 4.56 -1.59
CA VAL A 12 -1.25 4.76 -2.36
C VAL A 12 -0.59 6.09 -1.99
N LEU A 13 0.72 6.06 -1.77
CA LEU A 13 1.54 7.27 -1.60
C LEU A 13 1.82 7.90 -2.96
N LEU A 14 1.56 9.20 -3.06
CA LEU A 14 1.86 10.02 -4.23
C LEU A 14 2.81 11.15 -3.85
N GLY A 15 3.70 11.53 -4.76
CA GLY A 15 4.66 12.62 -4.54
C GLY A 15 6.10 12.19 -4.79
N PRO A 16 7.09 13.03 -4.43
CA PRO A 16 8.51 12.73 -4.65
C PRO A 16 8.96 11.45 -3.93
N PRO A 17 9.77 10.57 -4.56
CA PRO A 17 10.17 9.30 -3.97
C PRO A 17 10.81 9.41 -2.57
N ALA A 18 11.64 10.43 -2.34
CA ALA A 18 12.27 10.67 -1.04
C ALA A 18 11.24 10.98 0.06
N GLU A 19 10.16 11.67 -0.27
CA GLU A 19 9.11 11.99 0.70
C GLU A 19 8.24 10.77 1.01
N ARG A 20 7.92 9.94 0.00
CA ARG A 20 7.16 8.70 0.21
C ARG A 20 7.94 7.71 1.07
N ALA A 21 9.24 7.55 0.80
CA ALA A 21 10.14 6.76 1.64
C ALA A 21 10.19 7.29 3.08
N ALA A 22 10.20 8.61 3.28
CA ALA A 22 10.16 9.20 4.61
C ALA A 22 8.84 8.92 5.35
N VAL A 23 7.70 8.92 4.65
CA VAL A 23 6.40 8.54 5.24
C VAL A 23 6.39 7.07 5.65
N LEU A 24 6.88 6.17 4.80
CA LEU A 24 7.00 4.74 5.14
C LEU A 24 7.92 4.52 6.35
N ALA A 25 9.11 5.15 6.37
CA ALA A 25 10.04 5.04 7.49
C ALA A 25 9.47 5.58 8.80
N ALA A 26 8.60 6.61 8.73
CA ALA A 26 7.93 7.16 9.90
C ALA A 26 6.84 6.23 10.48
N LEU A 27 6.40 5.21 9.74
CA LEU A 27 5.36 4.24 10.14
C LEU A 27 5.93 2.86 10.51
N ASP A 28 7.25 2.70 10.51
CA ASP A 28 7.96 1.48 10.90
C ASP A 28 7.48 0.95 12.28
N PRO A 29 7.46 -0.39 12.53
CA PRO A 29 6.93 -1.01 13.75
C PRO A 29 7.30 -0.38 15.11
N GLY A 30 8.40 0.38 15.20
CA GLY A 30 8.75 1.15 16.39
C GLY A 30 7.89 2.41 16.65
N SER A 31 7.12 2.88 15.67
CA SER A 31 6.43 4.19 15.72
C SER A 31 4.90 4.10 15.71
N ALA A 32 4.31 2.99 15.28
CA ALA A 32 2.86 2.85 15.15
C ALA A 32 2.17 2.79 16.52
N ARG A 33 1.29 3.75 16.81
CA ARG A 33 0.48 3.77 18.04
C ARG A 33 -0.99 3.71 17.66
N CYS A 34 -1.79 2.94 18.41
CA CYS A 34 -3.24 2.97 18.24
C CYS A 34 -3.82 4.33 18.69
N ALA A 35 -5.08 4.60 18.34
CA ALA A 35 -5.77 5.85 18.71
C ALA A 35 -5.82 6.08 20.24
N ASP A 36 -5.74 5.01 21.04
CA ASP A 36 -5.76 5.04 22.50
C ASP A 36 -4.35 5.07 23.15
N GLY A 37 -3.29 5.15 22.35
CA GLY A 37 -1.92 5.33 22.85
C GLY A 37 -1.25 4.08 23.43
N HIS A 38 -1.85 2.89 23.32
CA HIS A 38 -1.19 1.62 23.66
C HIS A 38 -0.16 1.24 22.59
N GLY A 39 0.96 0.63 23.04
CA GLY A 39 2.16 0.39 22.25
C GLY A 39 1.97 -0.49 21.00
N ALA A 40 2.77 -0.15 19.99
CA ALA A 40 3.12 -0.87 18.76
C ALA A 40 2.00 -1.72 18.14
N LEU A 41 1.17 -1.10 17.29
CA LEU A 41 0.45 -1.87 16.27
C LEU A 41 1.48 -2.70 15.50
N THR A 42 1.22 -3.99 15.29
CA THR A 42 2.09 -4.80 14.44
C THR A 42 2.05 -4.23 13.03
N VAL A 43 3.18 -3.69 12.59
CA VAL A 43 3.38 -3.21 11.23
C VAL A 43 4.21 -4.25 10.50
N LEU A 44 3.70 -4.71 9.37
CA LEU A 44 4.42 -5.62 8.49
C LEU A 44 4.85 -4.87 7.22
N THR A 45 6.10 -5.01 6.83
CA THR A 45 6.60 -4.46 5.56
C THR A 45 6.76 -5.57 4.54
N VAL A 46 6.16 -5.38 3.37
CA VAL A 46 6.30 -6.24 2.19
C VAL A 46 7.08 -5.48 1.14
N ARG A 47 8.21 -6.02 0.72
CA ARG A 47 9.08 -5.42 -0.29
C ARG A 47 9.61 -6.47 -1.24
N ALA A 48 10.03 -6.05 -2.42
CA ALA A 48 10.75 -6.94 -3.33
C ALA A 48 12.22 -7.08 -2.89
N GLU A 49 12.73 -8.31 -2.87
CA GLU A 49 14.15 -8.59 -2.76
C GLU A 49 14.80 -8.70 -4.16
N ALA A 50 16.12 -8.55 -4.20
CA ALA A 50 16.87 -8.64 -5.44
C ALA A 50 16.74 -10.05 -6.05
N GLY A 51 16.19 -10.13 -7.27
CA GLY A 51 15.98 -11.39 -7.98
C GLY A 51 14.59 -11.99 -7.80
N ASP A 52 13.71 -11.39 -6.99
CA ASP A 52 12.35 -11.88 -6.81
C ASP A 52 11.54 -11.82 -8.10
N ASP A 53 11.02 -12.98 -8.50
CA ASP A 53 10.06 -13.13 -9.56
C ASP A 53 8.62 -12.89 -9.06
N VAL A 54 7.64 -13.05 -9.96
CA VAL A 54 6.23 -12.83 -9.63
C VAL A 54 5.73 -13.81 -8.55
N PRO A 55 5.97 -15.13 -8.63
CA PRO A 55 5.63 -16.07 -7.57
C PRO A 55 6.20 -15.70 -6.19
N ALA A 56 7.47 -15.30 -6.10
CA ALA A 56 8.07 -14.92 -4.82
C ALA A 56 7.34 -13.73 -4.17
N ARG A 57 7.01 -12.70 -4.98
CA ARG A 57 6.29 -11.51 -4.51
C ARG A 57 4.85 -11.83 -4.09
N LEU A 58 4.17 -12.68 -4.84
CA LEU A 58 2.83 -13.15 -4.47
C LEU A 58 2.87 -13.95 -3.16
N GLY A 59 3.88 -14.81 -2.98
CA GLY A 59 4.10 -15.53 -1.72
C GLY A 59 4.34 -14.60 -0.53
N ALA A 60 5.06 -13.49 -0.72
CA ALA A 60 5.23 -12.48 0.32
C ALA A 60 3.90 -11.78 0.70
N VAL A 61 3.05 -11.50 -0.29
CA VAL A 61 1.70 -10.96 -0.05
C VAL A 61 0.80 -11.96 0.68
N GLU A 62 0.86 -13.24 0.30
CA GLU A 62 0.13 -14.32 1.00
C GLU A 62 0.61 -14.49 2.45
N ALA A 63 1.92 -14.40 2.68
CA ALA A 63 2.49 -14.44 4.03
C ALA A 63 2.03 -13.23 4.86
N ALA A 64 1.84 -12.06 4.25
CA ALA A 64 1.28 -10.89 4.91
C ALA A 64 -0.19 -11.08 5.28
N LEU A 65 -0.99 -11.66 4.37
CA LEU A 65 -2.39 -12.01 4.64
C LEU A 65 -2.50 -12.98 5.83
N ALA A 66 -1.66 -14.02 5.85
CA ALA A 66 -1.67 -15.03 6.91
C ALA A 66 -1.31 -14.48 8.30
N GLN A 67 -0.47 -13.43 8.36
CA GLN A 67 -0.09 -12.78 9.61
C GLN A 67 -1.16 -11.84 10.18
N ALA A 68 -2.13 -11.41 9.35
CA ALA A 68 -3.23 -10.52 9.74
C ALA A 68 -2.76 -9.25 10.50
N ALA A 69 -1.65 -8.64 10.04
CA ALA A 69 -1.13 -7.43 10.64
C ALA A 69 -2.11 -6.24 10.40
N PRO A 70 -2.43 -5.43 11.43
CA PRO A 70 -3.35 -4.31 11.28
C PRO A 70 -2.86 -3.25 10.29
N VAL A 71 -1.54 -3.14 10.08
CA VAL A 71 -0.93 -2.24 9.09
C VAL A 71 0.05 -3.04 8.25
N VAL A 72 -0.10 -2.95 6.93
CA VAL A 72 0.82 -3.53 5.95
C VAL A 72 1.39 -2.41 5.10
N LEU A 73 2.70 -2.21 5.20
CA LEU A 73 3.46 -1.29 4.38
C LEU A 73 4.00 -2.04 3.16
N VAL A 74 3.82 -1.48 1.96
CA VAL A 74 4.32 -2.04 0.72
C VAL A 74 5.37 -1.08 0.17
N ASP A 75 6.63 -1.52 0.12
CA ASP A 75 7.78 -0.75 -0.40
C ASP A 75 8.27 -1.36 -1.71
N ARG A 76 7.96 -0.68 -2.82
CA ARG A 76 8.46 -0.97 -4.18
C ARG A 76 8.34 -2.43 -4.57
N LEU A 77 7.22 -3.05 -4.18
CA LEU A 77 6.95 -4.47 -4.38
C LEU A 77 6.97 -4.88 -5.86
N THR A 78 6.72 -3.97 -6.80
CA THR A 78 6.72 -4.28 -8.23
C THR A 78 7.96 -3.83 -8.99
N ALA A 79 8.99 -3.35 -8.29
CA ALA A 79 10.25 -2.91 -8.89
C ALA A 79 10.83 -3.96 -9.87
N GLY A 80 11.17 -3.51 -11.07
CA GLY A 80 11.74 -4.36 -12.13
C GLY A 80 10.76 -5.25 -12.89
N LEU A 81 9.49 -5.33 -12.48
CA LEU A 81 8.48 -6.11 -13.23
C LEU A 81 7.98 -5.36 -14.46
N ARG A 82 7.38 -6.11 -15.39
CA ARG A 82 6.63 -5.55 -16.54
C ARG A 82 5.22 -5.15 -16.10
N ALA A 83 4.63 -4.18 -16.79
CA ALA A 83 3.30 -3.64 -16.48
C ALA A 83 2.19 -4.67 -16.16
N PRO A 84 1.99 -5.78 -16.93
CA PRO A 84 0.97 -6.76 -16.58
C PRO A 84 1.25 -7.47 -15.25
N ASP A 85 2.51 -7.76 -14.97
CA ASP A 85 2.94 -8.42 -13.74
C ASP A 85 2.81 -7.48 -12.53
N ARG A 86 3.11 -6.18 -12.70
CA ARG A 86 2.88 -5.16 -11.65
C ARG A 86 1.41 -5.15 -11.22
N ARG A 87 0.49 -5.06 -12.18
CA ARG A 87 -0.96 -5.07 -11.91
C ARG A 87 -1.39 -6.34 -11.20
N ARG A 88 -0.86 -7.50 -11.62
CA ARG A 88 -1.17 -8.79 -10.98
C ARG A 88 -0.72 -8.82 -9.53
N VAL A 89 0.51 -8.40 -9.25
CA VAL A 89 1.06 -8.38 -7.89
C VAL A 89 0.31 -7.38 -7.00
N LEU A 90 0.05 -6.16 -7.49
CA LEU A 90 -0.69 -5.15 -6.72
C LEU A 90 -2.15 -5.56 -6.47
N ALA A 91 -2.80 -6.24 -7.42
CA ALA A 91 -4.17 -6.73 -7.22
C ALA A 91 -4.26 -7.77 -6.08
N ALA A 92 -3.17 -8.48 -5.78
CA ALA A 92 -3.11 -9.42 -4.67
C ALA A 92 -3.13 -8.75 -3.28
N LEU A 93 -2.97 -7.43 -3.20
CA LEU A 93 -3.12 -6.67 -1.95
C LEU A 93 -4.58 -6.49 -1.52
N ARG A 94 -5.55 -6.63 -2.45
CA ARG A 94 -6.97 -6.44 -2.15
C ARG A 94 -7.49 -7.43 -1.08
N PRO A 95 -7.16 -8.73 -1.13
CA PRO A 95 -7.48 -9.66 -0.04
C PRO A 95 -6.88 -9.26 1.32
N VAL A 96 -5.67 -8.72 1.35
CA VAL A 96 -5.00 -8.26 2.59
C VAL A 96 -5.78 -7.12 3.23
N ALA A 97 -6.19 -6.14 2.42
CA ALA A 97 -7.06 -5.06 2.86
C ALA A 97 -8.43 -5.60 3.31
N ALA A 98 -9.09 -6.43 2.50
CA ALA A 98 -10.40 -7.01 2.82
C ALA A 98 -10.42 -7.85 4.11
N ALA A 99 -9.28 -8.42 4.51
CA ALA A 99 -9.11 -9.12 5.79
C ALA A 99 -9.03 -8.18 7.02
N GLY A 100 -9.07 -6.85 6.82
CA GLY A 100 -9.07 -5.85 7.88
C GLY A 100 -7.73 -5.15 8.10
N SER A 101 -6.76 -5.30 7.19
CA SER A 101 -5.50 -4.55 7.27
C SER A 101 -5.68 -3.16 6.66
N ALA A 102 -4.98 -2.15 7.19
CA ALA A 102 -4.72 -0.91 6.47
C ALA A 102 -3.47 -1.10 5.60
N VAL A 103 -3.61 -1.04 4.28
CA VAL A 103 -2.50 -1.25 3.34
C VAL A 103 -2.01 0.09 2.81
N LEU A 104 -0.72 0.41 3.00
CA LEU A 104 -0.09 1.62 2.48
C LEU A 104 0.97 1.26 1.44
N VAL A 105 0.84 1.78 0.23
CA VAL A 105 1.66 1.40 -0.93
C VAL A 105 2.53 2.56 -1.40
N ASP A 106 3.84 2.35 -1.39
CA ASP A 106 4.80 3.09 -2.21
C ASP A 106 5.27 2.16 -3.33
N ASP A 107 5.04 2.54 -4.58
CA ASP A 107 5.52 1.79 -5.73
C ASP A 107 6.02 2.75 -6.82
N ASP A 108 6.95 2.27 -7.64
CA ASP A 108 7.56 3.05 -8.72
C ASP A 108 6.62 3.27 -9.91
N ASP A 109 5.55 2.45 -10.02
CA ASP A 109 4.48 2.62 -11.01
C ASP A 109 3.20 3.18 -10.36
N PRO A 110 3.06 4.52 -10.26
CA PRO A 110 1.90 5.13 -9.61
C PRO A 110 0.59 4.84 -10.33
N VAL A 111 0.62 4.59 -11.66
CA VAL A 111 -0.59 4.26 -12.43
C VAL A 111 -1.07 2.85 -12.09
N ALA A 112 -0.15 1.89 -12.04
CA ALA A 112 -0.50 0.52 -11.63
C ALA A 112 -0.98 0.48 -10.17
N ALA A 113 -0.34 1.23 -9.27
CA ALA A 113 -0.72 1.34 -7.87
C ALA A 113 -2.12 1.94 -7.71
N LEU A 114 -2.40 3.08 -8.36
CA LEU A 114 -3.70 3.74 -8.30
C LEU A 114 -4.85 2.88 -8.83
N GLY A 115 -4.61 2.02 -9.84
CA GLY A 115 -5.61 1.07 -10.32
C GLY A 115 -6.08 0.04 -9.27
N THR A 116 -5.34 -0.10 -8.17
CA THR A 116 -5.69 -0.97 -7.05
C THR A 116 -6.11 -0.24 -5.78
N ALA A 117 -5.94 1.08 -5.75
CA ALA A 117 -6.15 1.91 -4.58
C ALA A 117 -7.62 2.24 -4.35
N ASP A 118 -8.00 2.35 -3.07
CA ASP A 118 -9.28 2.93 -2.64
C ASP A 118 -9.09 4.42 -2.28
N SER A 119 -7.87 4.80 -1.88
CA SER A 119 -7.52 6.19 -1.57
C SER A 119 -6.07 6.50 -1.90
N ALA A 120 -5.74 7.79 -1.98
CA ALA A 120 -4.39 8.26 -2.21
C ALA A 120 -3.98 9.24 -1.10
N LEU A 121 -2.71 9.20 -0.73
CA LEU A 121 -2.09 10.13 0.21
C LEU A 121 -0.95 10.85 -0.50
N ARG A 122 -1.12 12.16 -0.71
CA ARG A 122 -0.08 13.00 -1.29
C ARG A 122 0.93 13.40 -0.20
N THR A 123 2.22 13.26 -0.50
CA THR A 123 3.29 13.77 0.37
C THR A 123 3.43 15.29 0.20
N GLY A 124 4.04 15.96 1.18
CA GLY A 124 4.15 17.43 1.22
C GLY A 124 2.93 18.16 1.81
N THR A 125 1.73 17.58 1.68
CA THR A 125 0.52 17.94 2.42
C THR A 125 -0.20 16.66 2.82
N LEU A 126 -0.08 16.21 4.08
CA LEU A 126 -0.73 14.97 4.54
C LEU A 126 -2.27 15.13 4.53
N SER A 127 -2.87 14.90 3.37
CA SER A 127 -4.30 14.89 3.13
C SER A 127 -4.66 13.61 2.38
N VAL A 128 -5.58 12.84 2.93
CA VAL A 128 -6.13 11.65 2.28
C VAL A 128 -7.18 12.10 1.27
N GLU A 129 -7.01 11.70 0.01
CA GLU A 129 -7.92 11.97 -1.09
C GLU A 129 -8.61 10.65 -1.49
N GLN A 130 -9.93 10.67 -1.70
CA GLN A 130 -10.66 9.51 -2.20
C GLN A 130 -10.37 9.34 -3.70
N VAL A 131 -9.98 8.14 -4.11
CA VAL A 131 -9.75 7.85 -5.52
C VAL A 131 -11.07 7.41 -6.14
N PRO A 132 -11.51 7.99 -7.27
CA PRO A 132 -12.71 7.55 -7.95
C PRO A 132 -12.58 6.09 -8.37
N ASP A 133 -13.66 5.29 -8.25
CA ASP A 133 -13.67 3.90 -8.72
C ASP A 133 -13.32 3.88 -10.22
N PRO A 134 -12.27 3.13 -10.65
CA PRO A 134 -11.87 3.07 -12.06
C PRO A 134 -12.98 2.58 -12.99
N ARG A 135 -13.93 1.76 -12.51
CA ARG A 135 -15.12 1.37 -13.30
C ARG A 135 -16.05 2.54 -13.59
N LEU A 136 -16.09 3.51 -12.69
CA LEU A 136 -16.88 4.72 -12.82
C LEU A 136 -16.23 5.70 -13.79
N LEU A 137 -14.89 5.69 -13.89
CA LEU A 137 -14.15 6.47 -14.89
C LEU A 137 -14.31 5.92 -16.31
N GLU A 138 -14.37 4.59 -16.49
CA GLU A 138 -14.66 3.97 -17.80
C GLU A 138 -16.08 4.32 -18.31
N LEU A 139 -17.06 4.40 -17.41
CA LEU A 139 -18.43 4.83 -17.73
C LEU A 139 -18.55 6.30 -18.12
N LEU A 140 -17.66 7.17 -17.63
CA LEU A 140 -17.65 8.60 -17.97
C LEU A 140 -16.91 8.91 -19.28
N ALA A 141 -16.15 7.95 -19.81
CA ALA A 141 -15.46 8.05 -21.09
C ALA A 141 -16.27 7.48 -22.27
N SER A 142 -17.49 7.02 -22.01
CA SER A 142 -18.45 6.43 -22.98
C SER A 142 -19.55 7.43 -23.34
#